data_AF-A0A931I8V7-F1
#
_entry.id   AF-A0A931I8V7-F1
#
_cell.length_a   1.000
_cell.length_b   1.000
_cell.length_c   1.000
_cell.angle_alpha   90.00
_cell.angle_beta   90.00
_cell.angle_gamma   90.00
#
_symmetry.space_group_name_H-M   'P 1'
#
loop_
_entity.id
_entity.type
_entity.pdbx_description
1 polymer ?
#
loop_
_entity_poly.entity_id
_entity_poly.type
_entity_poly.pdbx_seq_one_letter_code
_entity_poly.pdbx_strand_id
1 'polypeptide(L)'
;MAESAAEATAEAEIGAIVDRLISYGEGPGELRGATDAEIDAVAAAQNASAVPAAVRAIMRAIGIQPGMFHIVGAFYLGALNSDWKSQVLEFLDEVPADRYPLEDTEHMLVIMDSQSAYAAVVDGAHLTDPDPPVWGIWENGDIVRYDSVTEFFRESAQGVQDLIDLVRKRQDALRRH
;
A
#
# COMPACT_ATOMS: atom_id res chain seq x y z
N MET A 1 10.83 -22.78 8.91
CA MET A 1 12.09 -22.01 9.05
C MET A 1 12.33 -21.06 7.87
N ALA A 2 12.13 -21.48 6.62
CA ALA A 2 12.28 -20.58 5.46
C ALA A 2 11.21 -19.47 5.41
N GLU A 3 9.96 -19.79 5.74
CA GLU A 3 8.83 -18.84 5.80
C GLU A 3 9.07 -17.71 6.79
N SER A 4 9.41 -18.04 8.04
CA SER A 4 9.81 -17.05 9.07
C SER A 4 11.04 -16.20 8.69
N ALA A 5 11.94 -16.70 7.84
CA ALA A 5 13.07 -15.91 7.36
C ALA A 5 12.64 -14.90 6.28
N ALA A 6 11.73 -15.30 5.37
CA ALA A 6 11.19 -14.42 4.34
C ALA A 6 10.31 -13.31 4.94
N GLU A 7 9.49 -13.63 5.94
CA GLU A 7 8.73 -12.63 6.70
C GLU A 7 9.66 -11.58 7.35
N ALA A 8 10.72 -12.05 8.02
CA ALA A 8 11.69 -11.17 8.65
C ALA A 8 12.46 -10.31 7.62
N THR A 9 12.72 -10.84 6.42
CA THR A 9 13.32 -10.08 5.32
C THR A 9 12.39 -8.96 4.84
N ALA A 10 11.12 -9.26 4.57
CA ALA A 10 10.14 -8.26 4.13
C ALA A 10 9.99 -7.14 5.18
N GLU A 11 9.84 -7.50 6.47
CA GLU A 11 9.71 -6.53 7.56
C GLU A 11 10.95 -5.62 7.66
N ALA A 12 12.16 -6.20 7.55
CA ALA A 12 13.40 -5.43 7.59
C ALA A 12 13.54 -4.48 6.38
N GLU A 13 13.14 -4.91 5.18
CA GLU A 13 13.19 -4.07 3.99
C GLU A 13 12.22 -2.88 4.05
N ILE A 14 10.98 -3.13 4.48
CA ILE A 14 9.98 -2.07 4.68
C ILE A 14 10.48 -1.05 5.72
N GLY A 15 11.01 -1.53 6.86
CA GLY A 15 11.60 -0.66 7.86
C GLY A 15 12.74 0.21 7.29
N ALA A 16 13.64 -0.40 6.51
CA ALA A 16 14.73 0.33 5.86
C ALA A 16 14.27 1.35 4.81
N ILE A 17 13.11 1.16 4.16
CA ILE A 17 12.52 2.15 3.26
C ILE A 17 12.01 3.36 4.05
N VAL A 18 11.29 3.11 5.15
CA VAL A 18 10.73 4.16 6.01
C VAL A 18 11.85 4.99 6.67
N ASP A 19 12.86 4.33 7.24
CA ASP A 19 14.01 5.01 7.87
C ASP A 19 14.75 5.93 6.89
N ARG A 20 14.87 5.49 5.62
CA ARG A 20 15.47 6.30 4.55
C ARG A 20 14.62 7.53 4.23
N LEU A 21 13.29 7.40 4.18
CA LEU A 21 12.40 8.53 3.94
C LEU A 21 12.43 9.57 5.06
N ILE A 22 12.40 9.11 6.31
CA ILE A 22 12.55 9.99 7.48
C ILE A 22 13.88 10.74 7.39
N SER A 23 14.97 10.03 7.10
CA SER A 23 16.29 10.65 6.93
C SER A 23 16.34 11.61 5.73
N TYR A 24 15.55 11.36 4.70
CA TYR A 24 15.49 12.19 3.50
C TYR A 24 14.76 13.51 3.73
N GLY A 25 13.80 13.56 4.64
CA GLY A 25 13.05 14.78 4.96
C GLY A 25 11.59 14.59 5.35
N GLU A 26 11.10 13.35 5.41
CA GLU A 26 9.78 13.05 5.96
C GLU A 26 9.77 13.32 7.47
N GLY A 27 8.75 14.00 7.97
CA GLY A 27 8.65 14.34 9.39
C GLY A 27 8.43 13.07 10.24
N PRO A 28 9.32 12.72 11.20
CA PRO A 28 9.13 11.50 12.00
C PRO A 28 7.89 11.55 12.91
N GLY A 29 7.39 12.75 13.25
CA GLY A 29 6.12 12.93 13.97
C GLY A 29 4.88 12.86 13.06
N GLU A 30 5.08 12.71 11.75
CA GLU A 30 4.00 12.64 10.77
C GLU A 30 3.61 11.20 10.44
N LEU A 31 4.42 10.22 10.87
CA LEU A 31 4.20 8.79 10.67
C LEU A 31 3.68 8.12 11.94
N ARG A 32 2.58 7.37 11.83
CA ARG A 32 2.05 6.54 12.91
C ARG A 32 1.54 5.22 12.35
N GLY A 33 2.04 4.15 12.92
CA GLY A 33 1.63 2.78 12.63
C GLY A 33 0.33 2.34 13.26
N ALA A 34 -0.23 1.28 12.71
CA ALA A 34 -1.34 0.52 13.26
C ALA A 34 -0.86 -0.62 14.15
N THR A 35 -1.72 -1.01 15.10
CA THR A 35 -1.53 -2.22 15.90
C THR A 35 -1.97 -3.46 15.12
N ASP A 36 -1.47 -4.64 15.51
CA ASP A 36 -1.86 -5.90 14.87
C ASP A 36 -3.36 -6.15 14.94
N ALA A 37 -4.02 -5.78 16.05
CA ALA A 37 -5.45 -5.93 16.20
C ALA A 37 -6.25 -5.05 15.21
N GLU A 38 -5.76 -3.83 14.92
CA GLU A 38 -6.38 -2.95 13.92
C GLU A 38 -6.17 -3.50 12.50
N ILE A 39 -4.97 -4.02 12.21
CA ILE A 39 -4.64 -4.65 10.92
C ILE A 39 -5.53 -5.88 10.68
N ASP A 40 -5.65 -6.76 11.67
CA ASP A 40 -6.46 -7.97 11.57
C ASP A 40 -7.96 -7.64 11.43
N ALA A 41 -8.44 -6.59 12.11
CA ALA A 41 -9.81 -6.13 11.98
C ALA A 41 -10.14 -5.65 10.56
N VAL A 42 -9.22 -4.92 9.91
CA VAL A 42 -9.40 -4.47 8.52
C VAL A 42 -9.38 -5.64 7.54
N ALA A 43 -8.47 -6.60 7.72
CA ALA A 43 -8.42 -7.79 6.89
C ALA A 43 -9.71 -8.62 7.00
N ALA A 44 -10.20 -8.82 8.23
CA ALA A 44 -11.46 -9.51 8.48
C ALA A 44 -12.66 -8.78 7.86
N ALA A 45 -12.71 -7.44 7.92
CA ALA A 45 -13.75 -6.64 7.28
C ALA A 45 -13.78 -6.78 5.74
N GLN A 46 -12.64 -7.15 5.14
CA GLN A 46 -12.51 -7.42 3.71
C GLN A 46 -12.67 -8.91 3.37
N ASN A 47 -12.98 -9.78 4.33
CA ASN A 47 -13.02 -11.24 4.14
C ASN A 47 -11.67 -11.83 3.64
N ALA A 48 -10.54 -11.17 3.97
CA ALA A 48 -9.22 -11.66 3.65
C ALA A 48 -8.80 -12.73 4.67
N SER A 49 -8.27 -13.86 4.19
CA SER A 49 -7.90 -15.00 5.04
C SER A 49 -6.66 -14.77 5.89
N ALA A 50 -5.77 -13.88 5.45
CA ALA A 50 -4.54 -13.50 6.11
C ALA A 50 -4.11 -12.09 5.69
N VAL A 51 -3.14 -11.52 6.42
CA VAL A 51 -2.41 -10.30 6.02
C VAL A 51 -0.96 -10.68 5.78
N PRO A 52 -0.45 -10.49 4.55
CA PRO A 52 0.95 -10.74 4.24
C PRO A 52 1.90 -9.97 5.17
N ALA A 53 3.06 -10.55 5.47
CA ALA A 53 4.05 -9.96 6.38
C ALA A 53 4.52 -8.57 5.90
N ALA A 54 4.75 -8.39 4.60
CA ALA A 54 5.11 -7.10 4.00
C ALA A 54 4.02 -6.04 4.20
N VAL A 55 2.75 -6.40 3.96
CA VAL A 55 1.59 -5.50 4.17
C VAL A 55 1.50 -5.12 5.65
N ARG A 56 1.64 -6.10 6.55
CA ARG A 56 1.62 -5.86 7.99
C ARG A 56 2.74 -4.91 8.42
N ALA A 57 3.95 -5.08 7.89
CA ALA A 57 5.07 -4.19 8.17
C ALA A 57 4.80 -2.74 7.72
N ILE A 58 4.20 -2.55 6.54
CA ILE A 58 3.79 -1.22 6.06
C ILE A 58 2.76 -0.60 7.00
N MET A 59 1.69 -1.35 7.34
CA MET A 59 0.63 -0.85 8.21
C MET A 59 1.15 -0.54 9.62
N ARG A 60 2.09 -1.33 10.16
CA ARG A 60 2.78 -1.05 11.43
C ARG A 60 3.69 0.18 11.38
N ALA A 61 4.14 0.59 10.20
CA ALA A 61 4.96 1.79 10.06
C ALA A 61 4.08 3.05 9.88
N ILE A 62 3.07 2.98 9.02
CA ILE A 62 2.36 4.17 8.50
C ILE A 62 0.82 4.05 8.49
N GLY A 63 0.26 2.96 8.99
CA GLY A 63 -1.16 2.60 8.82
C GLY A 63 -2.19 3.51 9.50
N ILE A 64 -1.79 4.41 10.41
CA ILE A 64 -2.70 5.32 11.11
C ILE A 64 -2.43 6.80 10.79
N GLN A 65 -1.19 7.16 10.53
CA GLN A 65 -0.84 8.50 10.07
C GLN A 65 0.22 8.32 9.01
N PRO A 66 -0.13 8.39 7.71
CA PRO A 66 0.80 8.00 6.66
C PRO A 66 1.81 9.10 6.26
N GLY A 67 1.79 10.28 6.90
CA GLY A 67 2.60 11.41 6.44
C GLY A 67 2.30 11.73 4.97
N MET A 68 3.31 12.11 4.18
CA MET A 68 3.18 12.42 2.75
C MET A 68 2.74 11.22 1.89
N PHE A 69 2.76 9.98 2.41
CA PHE A 69 2.21 8.84 1.67
C PHE A 69 0.73 9.05 1.31
N HIS A 70 -0.04 9.83 2.09
CA HIS A 70 -1.44 10.14 1.73
C HIS A 70 -1.60 10.80 0.35
N ILE A 71 -0.54 11.43 -0.19
CA ILE A 71 -0.58 12.13 -1.48
C ILE A 71 -0.31 11.15 -2.64
N VAL A 72 0.54 10.14 -2.43
CA VAL A 72 0.92 9.18 -3.47
C VAL A 72 0.05 7.92 -3.47
N GLY A 73 -0.71 7.70 -2.40
CA GLY A 73 -1.66 6.60 -2.26
C GLY A 73 -1.80 6.18 -0.80
N ALA A 74 -3.03 6.10 -0.30
CA ALA A 74 -3.27 6.00 1.13
C ALA A 74 -3.18 4.54 1.62
N PHE A 75 -2.05 4.17 2.22
CA PHE A 75 -1.89 2.98 3.07
C PHE A 75 -2.50 3.18 4.47
N TYR A 76 -3.71 3.74 4.56
CA TYR A 76 -4.28 4.24 5.83
C TYR A 76 -5.53 3.47 6.23
N LEU A 77 -5.49 2.84 7.42
CA LEU A 77 -6.58 2.03 7.96
C LEU A 77 -7.87 2.82 8.18
N GLY A 78 -7.80 4.12 8.49
CA GLY A 78 -9.01 4.91 8.68
C GLY A 78 -9.74 5.28 7.38
N ALA A 79 -9.19 4.93 6.22
CA ALA A 79 -9.86 5.01 4.93
C ALA A 79 -10.21 3.61 4.37
N LEU A 80 -9.55 2.54 4.83
CA LEU A 80 -9.80 1.14 4.46
C LEU A 80 -11.05 0.58 5.18
N ASN A 81 -12.25 0.91 4.69
CA ASN A 81 -13.51 0.29 5.13
C ASN A 81 -14.05 -0.74 4.10
N SER A 82 -15.15 -1.43 4.42
CA SER A 82 -15.79 -2.41 3.53
C SER A 82 -16.28 -1.83 2.19
N ASP A 83 -16.45 -0.52 2.10
CA ASP A 83 -16.98 0.15 0.90
C ASP A 83 -15.95 0.15 -0.23
N TRP A 84 -14.65 0.06 0.08
CA TRP A 84 -13.59 0.06 -0.93
C TRP A 84 -13.43 -1.26 -1.66
N LYS A 85 -13.57 -2.40 -0.98
CA LYS A 85 -13.58 -3.70 -1.68
C LYS A 85 -14.72 -3.74 -2.69
N SER A 86 -15.88 -3.20 -2.33
CA SER A 86 -17.01 -3.05 -3.25
C SER A 86 -16.65 -2.17 -4.46
N GLN A 87 -16.01 -1.03 -4.26
CA GLN A 87 -15.56 -0.14 -5.36
C GLN A 87 -14.53 -0.82 -6.28
N VAL A 88 -13.56 -1.55 -5.72
CA VAL A 88 -12.60 -2.28 -6.55
C VAL A 88 -13.32 -3.37 -7.36
N LEU A 89 -14.28 -4.08 -6.76
CA LEU A 89 -15.09 -5.05 -7.49
C LEU A 89 -15.90 -4.37 -8.61
N GLU A 90 -16.41 -3.15 -8.41
CA GLU A 90 -17.06 -2.36 -9.47
C GLU A 90 -16.10 -2.01 -10.61
N PHE A 91 -14.86 -1.58 -10.31
CA PHE A 91 -13.86 -1.33 -11.37
C PHE A 91 -13.50 -2.60 -12.13
N LEU A 92 -13.42 -3.71 -11.42
CA LEU A 92 -13.10 -5.01 -11.98
C LEU A 92 -14.23 -5.57 -12.87
N ASP A 93 -15.49 -5.26 -12.57
CA ASP A 93 -16.64 -5.63 -13.42
C ASP A 93 -16.59 -4.95 -14.80
N GLU A 94 -15.91 -3.80 -14.93
CA GLU A 94 -15.70 -3.12 -16.20
C GLU A 94 -14.53 -3.70 -17.02
N VAL A 95 -13.68 -4.53 -16.39
CA VAL A 95 -12.54 -5.17 -17.04
C VAL A 95 -13.00 -6.46 -17.74
N PRO A 96 -12.70 -6.64 -19.04
CA PRO A 96 -12.98 -7.90 -19.73
C PRO A 96 -12.36 -9.10 -19.02
N ALA A 97 -13.13 -10.18 -18.84
CA ALA A 97 -12.69 -11.36 -18.09
C ALA A 97 -11.41 -12.03 -18.63
N ASP A 98 -11.07 -11.85 -19.91
CA ASP A 98 -9.84 -12.33 -20.53
C ASP A 98 -8.61 -11.45 -20.23
N ARG A 99 -8.82 -10.30 -19.60
CA ARG A 99 -7.79 -9.37 -19.13
C ARG A 99 -7.68 -9.33 -17.61
N TYR A 100 -8.42 -10.20 -16.94
CA TYR A 100 -8.51 -10.28 -15.48
C TYR A 100 -7.42 -11.23 -14.93
N PRO A 101 -6.36 -10.70 -14.28
CA PRO A 101 -5.23 -11.52 -13.86
C PRO A 101 -5.39 -12.09 -12.43
N LEU A 102 -6.51 -11.84 -11.77
CA LEU A 102 -6.77 -12.21 -10.37
C LEU A 102 -7.55 -13.54 -10.30
N GLU A 103 -7.13 -14.43 -9.41
CA GLU A 103 -7.66 -15.78 -9.22
C GLU A 103 -8.74 -15.82 -8.13
N ASP A 104 -8.59 -15.05 -7.04
CA ASP A 104 -9.52 -15.03 -5.90
C ASP A 104 -9.80 -13.60 -5.42
N THR A 105 -10.71 -12.94 -6.11
CA THR A 105 -11.15 -11.58 -5.76
C THR A 105 -12.21 -11.53 -4.67
N GLU A 106 -12.86 -12.65 -4.37
CA GLU A 106 -13.76 -12.76 -3.22
C GLU A 106 -13.00 -12.62 -1.90
N HIS A 107 -11.75 -13.09 -1.84
CA HIS A 107 -10.91 -13.01 -0.64
C HIS A 107 -9.73 -12.04 -0.77
N MET A 108 -9.66 -11.24 -1.84
CA MET A 108 -8.59 -10.24 -2.01
C MET A 108 -8.54 -9.23 -0.86
N LEU A 109 -7.34 -8.69 -0.64
CA LEU A 109 -7.06 -7.62 0.32
C LEU A 109 -6.70 -6.34 -0.42
N VAL A 110 -7.53 -5.31 -0.29
CA VAL A 110 -7.21 -3.94 -0.70
C VAL A 110 -6.26 -3.36 0.33
N ILE A 111 -5.08 -2.95 -0.12
CA ILE A 111 -4.00 -2.40 0.73
C ILE A 111 -3.82 -0.90 0.57
N MET A 112 -4.42 -0.32 -0.48
CA MET A 112 -4.37 1.09 -0.79
C MET A 112 -5.54 1.49 -1.68
N ASP A 113 -6.11 2.67 -1.45
CA ASP A 113 -6.95 3.38 -2.43
C ASP A 113 -6.54 4.86 -2.46
N SER A 114 -6.74 5.45 -3.63
CA SER A 114 -6.51 6.85 -3.90
C SER A 114 -7.80 7.46 -4.44
N GLN A 115 -8.74 7.73 -3.53
CA GLN A 115 -9.95 8.51 -3.79
C GLN A 115 -10.75 7.99 -4.98
N SER A 116 -10.92 6.67 -5.09
CA SER A 116 -11.70 6.02 -6.14
C SER A 116 -11.14 6.19 -7.57
N ALA A 117 -9.89 6.62 -7.75
CA ALA A 117 -9.24 6.66 -9.06
C ALA A 117 -8.29 5.48 -9.28
N TYR A 118 -7.76 4.94 -8.19
CA TYR A 118 -6.73 3.91 -8.20
C TYR A 118 -6.75 3.12 -6.90
N ALA A 119 -6.70 1.79 -6.99
CA ALA A 119 -6.56 0.89 -5.87
C ALA A 119 -5.39 -0.06 -6.06
N ALA A 120 -4.73 -0.45 -4.97
CA ALA A 120 -3.75 -1.52 -4.97
C ALA A 120 -4.28 -2.69 -4.13
N VAL A 121 -4.24 -3.89 -4.71
CA VAL A 121 -4.77 -5.11 -4.09
C VAL A 121 -3.76 -6.25 -4.10
N VAL A 122 -3.91 -7.14 -3.13
CA VAL A 122 -3.30 -8.47 -3.11
C VAL A 122 -4.42 -9.49 -3.35
N ASP A 123 -4.23 -10.34 -4.34
CA ASP A 123 -5.13 -11.45 -4.64
C ASP A 123 -5.28 -12.40 -3.44
N GLY A 124 -6.52 -12.87 -3.20
CA GLY A 124 -6.85 -13.82 -2.13
C GLY A 124 -6.00 -15.10 -2.19
N ALA A 125 -5.63 -15.53 -3.40
CA ALA A 125 -4.82 -16.72 -3.64
C ALA A 125 -3.38 -16.61 -3.09
N HIS A 126 -2.89 -15.38 -2.87
CA HIS A 126 -1.51 -15.09 -2.50
C HIS A 126 -1.35 -14.53 -1.07
N LEU A 127 -2.41 -14.48 -0.27
CA LEU A 127 -2.37 -13.84 1.05
C LEU A 127 -1.47 -14.55 2.07
N THR A 128 -1.12 -15.81 1.84
CA THR A 128 -0.17 -16.56 2.69
C THR A 128 1.29 -16.34 2.29
N ASP A 129 1.54 -15.76 1.11
CA ASP A 129 2.90 -15.41 0.73
C ASP A 129 3.37 -14.23 1.60
N PRO A 130 4.62 -14.23 2.09
CA PRO A 130 5.09 -13.18 2.99
C PRO A 130 5.19 -11.80 2.30
N ASP A 131 5.48 -11.80 1.00
CA ASP A 131 5.61 -10.61 0.16
C ASP A 131 5.02 -10.88 -1.24
N PRO A 132 3.68 -10.93 -1.35
CA PRO A 132 2.99 -11.35 -2.55
C PRO A 132 3.02 -10.26 -3.64
N PRO A 133 2.69 -10.62 -4.89
CA PRO A 133 2.45 -9.64 -5.94
C PRO A 133 1.33 -8.66 -5.57
N VAL A 134 1.39 -7.46 -6.15
CA VAL A 134 0.36 -6.43 -6.01
C VAL A 134 -0.21 -6.09 -7.38
N TRP A 135 -1.52 -5.89 -7.44
CA TRP A 135 -2.20 -5.40 -8.63
C TRP A 135 -2.71 -4.00 -8.37
N GLY A 136 -2.19 -3.04 -9.13
CA GLY A 136 -2.75 -1.72 -9.26
C GLY A 136 -3.90 -1.74 -10.26
N ILE A 137 -5.06 -1.23 -9.86
CA ILE A 137 -6.29 -1.19 -10.66
C ILE A 137 -6.74 0.26 -10.72
N TRP A 138 -6.91 0.79 -11.92
CA TRP A 138 -7.41 2.14 -12.14
C TRP A 138 -8.89 2.12 -12.52
N GLU A 139 -9.59 3.22 -12.25
CA GLU A 139 -11.00 3.40 -12.61
C GLU A 139 -11.25 3.20 -14.12
N ASN A 140 -10.27 3.50 -14.97
CA ASN A 140 -10.38 3.32 -16.42
C ASN A 140 -10.20 1.86 -16.89
N GLY A 141 -10.05 0.91 -15.96
CA GLY A 141 -9.85 -0.51 -16.24
C GLY A 141 -8.40 -0.91 -16.57
N ASP A 142 -7.44 0.01 -16.47
CA ASP A 142 -6.02 -0.33 -16.57
C ASP A 142 -5.59 -1.14 -15.34
N ILE A 143 -4.78 -2.19 -15.57
CA ILE A 143 -4.23 -3.03 -14.51
C ILE A 143 -2.72 -3.12 -14.67
N VAL A 144 -1.99 -2.83 -13.60
CA VAL A 144 -0.52 -2.97 -13.52
C VAL A 144 -0.19 -3.98 -12.43
N ARG A 145 0.78 -4.85 -12.72
CA ARG A 145 1.31 -5.81 -11.76
C ARG A 145 2.67 -5.34 -11.23
N TYR A 146 2.84 -5.47 -9.93
CA TYR A 146 4.11 -5.41 -9.22
C TYR A 146 4.48 -6.82 -8.77
N ASP A 147 5.77 -7.16 -8.77
CA ASP A 147 6.22 -8.50 -8.40
C ASP A 147 6.08 -8.75 -6.89
N SER A 148 6.03 -7.70 -6.08
CA SER A 148 5.90 -7.79 -4.62
C SER A 148 5.27 -6.53 -3.97
N VAL A 149 4.76 -6.68 -2.74
CA VAL A 149 4.32 -5.57 -1.89
C VAL A 149 5.50 -4.66 -1.55
N THR A 150 6.68 -5.22 -1.30
CA THR A 150 7.89 -4.44 -1.01
C THR A 150 8.32 -3.60 -2.22
N GLU A 151 8.25 -4.15 -3.44
CA GLU A 151 8.52 -3.39 -4.66
C GLU A 151 7.52 -2.24 -4.84
N PHE A 152 6.23 -2.53 -4.73
CA PHE A 152 5.19 -1.52 -4.81
C PHE A 152 5.44 -0.38 -3.80
N PHE A 153 5.72 -0.73 -2.54
CA PHE A 153 6.00 0.25 -1.50
C PHE A 153 7.27 1.08 -1.76
N ARG A 154 8.29 0.47 -2.37
CA ARG A 154 9.52 1.15 -2.77
C ARG A 154 9.25 2.20 -3.84
N GLU A 155 8.38 1.92 -4.81
CA GLU A 155 7.97 2.90 -5.80
C GLU A 155 7.14 4.03 -5.18
N SER A 156 6.20 3.71 -4.28
CA SER A 156 5.44 4.72 -3.55
C SER A 156 6.38 5.64 -2.74
N ALA A 157 7.40 5.08 -2.10
CA ALA A 157 8.41 5.83 -1.38
C ALA A 157 9.20 6.76 -2.29
N GLN A 158 9.52 6.35 -3.53
CA GLN A 158 10.15 7.23 -4.51
C GLN A 158 9.23 8.43 -4.85
N GLY A 159 7.93 8.19 -5.03
CA GLY A 159 6.96 9.27 -5.24
C GLY A 159 6.92 10.28 -4.07
N VAL A 160 7.06 9.82 -2.83
CA VAL A 160 7.18 10.70 -1.66
C VAL A 160 8.46 11.55 -1.71
N GLN A 161 9.60 10.97 -2.09
CA GLN A 161 10.84 11.74 -2.25
C GLN A 161 10.71 12.84 -3.29
N ASP A 162 10.08 12.54 -4.42
CA ASP A 162 9.86 13.50 -5.50
C ASP A 162 9.00 14.68 -5.04
N LEU A 163 7.99 14.42 -4.20
CA LEU A 163 7.16 15.45 -3.55
C LEU A 163 7.96 16.31 -2.57
N ILE A 164 8.79 15.69 -1.72
CA ILE A 164 9.67 16.42 -0.79
C ILE A 164 10.57 17.38 -1.57
N ASP A 165 11.17 16.92 -2.66
CA ASP A 165 12.02 17.72 -3.53
C ASP A 165 11.28 18.87 -4.21
N LEU A 166 10.05 18.62 -4.66
CA LEU A 166 9.20 19.65 -5.23
C LEU A 166 8.87 20.76 -4.21
N VAL A 167 8.52 20.38 -2.98
CA VAL A 167 8.24 21.32 -1.89
C VAL A 167 9.47 22.17 -1.57
N ARG A 168 10.65 21.55 -1.48
CA ARG A 168 11.94 22.26 -1.26
C ARG A 168 12.21 23.28 -2.34
N LYS A 169 12.13 22.87 -3.62
CA LYS A 169 12.34 23.76 -4.77
C LYS A 169 11.41 24.97 -4.74
N ARG A 170 10.13 24.76 -4.38
CA ARG A 170 9.14 25.83 -4.27
C ARG A 170 9.46 26.81 -3.14
N GLN A 171 9.88 26.31 -1.98
CA GLN A 171 10.27 27.16 -0.84
C GLN A 171 11.50 28.02 -1.16
N ASP A 172 12.50 27.45 -1.85
CA ASP A 172 13.71 28.17 -2.24
C ASP A 172 13.45 29.24 -3.30
N ALA A 173 12.44 29.05 -4.17
CA ALA A 173 12.02 30.07 -5.11
C ALA A 173 11.37 31.26 -4.37
N LEU A 174 10.52 30.98 -3.37
CA LEU A 174 9.85 32.00 -2.57
C LEU A 174 10.81 32.80 -1.70
N ARG A 175 11.91 32.20 -1.22
CA ARG A 175 12.94 32.89 -0.42
C ARG A 175 13.86 33.81 -1.23
N ARG A 176 13.88 33.66 -2.56
CA ARG A 176 14.72 34.45 -3.48
C ARG A 176 14.03 35.70 -4.02
N HIS A 177 12.76 35.92 -3.66
CA HIS A 177 11.96 37.10 -3.98
C HIS A 177 11.63 37.89 -2.71
#